data_AF-A0A2J7QB55-F1
#
_entry.id   AF-A0A2J7QB55-F1
#
_cell.length_a   1.000
_cell.length_b   1.000
_cell.length_c   1.000
_cell.angle_alpha   90.00
_cell.angle_beta   90.00
_cell.angle_gamma   90.00
#
_symmetry.space_group_name_H-M   'P 1'
#
loop_
_entity.id
_entity.type
_entity.pdbx_description
1 polymer ?
#
loop_
_entity_poly.entity_id
_entity_poly.type
_entity_poly.pdbx_seq_one_letter_code
_entity_poly.pdbx_strand_id
1 'polypeptide(L)'
;MQKYKVKIRDLSQPMLVSLRKKRNLLSGQDCLIYLVPELCCMTGLSEQMRKNFLLMRDLADCTRLVPSQRMDRLQHFNRCLKTNSMIAEELKNWNMELSEYLLTLSGRILPSEKIILGSEVRCGPSQAGNWTRELCLHPLLVPQEIDSWAVIVPNRQRRDVGKFISALRAAGCSMELRFSDPAYMEVDDIRIASYVKAIDNVLRSCNPRLIFVVLPSSRLDLYSAIKKKCCVECPIPTQMILNKNLTSRNIKSIATKVAIQINCKIGGAPWTVDTVLQGLMVVGMDVCNDTTQGTSISVLVASLNKPMSQYFSAVSIYRTSEELTNKLSANFCGALRKYIEHNQGCLPQRIVIYRDGVGEGQIPYVYEHEVGTLKMNLEQMYGGKVYKMAFIIVTKRINTRLFCDGNNPPPGTVVDDVITLPERYDFFLVSQSVQQGTVSPTSYNVISDNLQLEPDKLQRLTYKLTHLYFNWSGTVRVPAPCQYAHKLAYLVGQAIHKTPSSKLDQLLYFL
;
A
#
# COMPACT_ATOMS: atom_id res chain seq x y z
N MET A 1 -7.86 -1.20 48.31
CA MET A 1 -9.21 -0.73 47.87
C MET A 1 -9.52 0.73 48.24
N GLN A 2 -8.79 1.38 49.16
CA GLN A 2 -9.13 2.74 49.63
C GLN A 2 -9.05 3.84 48.56
N LYS A 3 -8.08 3.78 47.65
CA LYS A 3 -7.84 4.83 46.64
C LYS A 3 -8.98 5.00 45.62
N TYR A 4 -9.51 3.88 45.11
CA TYR A 4 -10.53 3.88 44.06
C TYR A 4 -11.89 3.36 44.52
N LYS A 5 -12.00 2.91 45.78
CA LYS A 5 -13.24 2.40 46.40
C LYS A 5 -13.92 1.25 45.60
N VAL A 6 -13.13 0.42 44.92
CA VAL A 6 -13.61 -0.76 44.18
C VAL A 6 -13.30 -2.05 44.94
N LYS A 7 -14.27 -2.99 44.99
CA LYS A 7 -14.12 -4.31 45.61
C LYS A 7 -13.75 -5.36 44.56
N ILE A 8 -12.63 -6.05 44.78
CA ILE A 8 -12.17 -7.22 44.02
C ILE A 8 -12.99 -8.42 44.49
N ARG A 9 -13.58 -9.17 43.55
CA ARG A 9 -14.45 -10.31 43.84
C ARG A 9 -13.69 -11.62 43.93
N ASP A 10 -12.75 -11.85 43.01
CA ASP A 10 -11.92 -13.04 43.00
C ASP A 10 -10.57 -12.74 43.65
N LEU A 11 -10.31 -13.28 44.84
CA LEU A 11 -9.04 -13.09 45.55
C LEU A 11 -7.95 -14.06 45.10
N SER A 12 -8.31 -15.10 44.33
CA SER A 12 -7.40 -16.14 43.83
C SER A 12 -6.87 -15.85 42.42
N GLN A 13 -7.38 -14.81 41.77
CA GLN A 13 -6.97 -14.45 40.41
C GLN A 13 -5.47 -14.10 40.34
N PRO A 14 -4.78 -14.43 39.23
CA PRO A 14 -3.40 -14.02 39.02
C PRO A 14 -3.28 -12.51 38.87
N MET A 15 -2.04 -11.97 38.93
CA MET A 15 -1.77 -10.55 38.69
C MET A 15 -1.12 -10.36 37.32
N LEU A 16 -1.52 -9.31 36.59
CA LEU A 16 -0.83 -8.87 35.38
C LEU A 16 0.38 -8.04 35.78
N VAL A 17 1.52 -8.28 35.14
CA VAL A 17 2.76 -7.54 35.40
C VAL A 17 3.09 -6.66 34.21
N SER A 18 3.20 -5.36 34.44
CA SER A 18 3.55 -4.36 33.43
C SER A 18 4.86 -3.67 33.79
N LEU A 19 5.79 -3.63 32.84
CA LEU A 19 7.06 -2.92 32.99
C LEU A 19 6.87 -1.42 32.72
N ARG A 20 7.36 -0.58 33.63
CA ARG A 20 7.37 0.88 33.46
C ARG A 20 8.49 1.28 32.48
N LYS A 21 8.20 2.06 31.44
CA LYS A 21 9.21 2.53 30.48
C LYS A 21 10.24 3.48 31.13
N LYS A 22 11.50 3.39 30.69
CA LYS A 22 12.74 4.02 31.24
C LYS A 22 12.73 5.53 31.56
N ARG A 23 11.74 6.32 31.14
CA ARG A 23 11.77 7.80 31.31
C ARG A 23 11.76 8.28 32.77
N ASN A 24 11.50 7.40 33.75
CA ASN A 24 11.42 7.75 35.17
C ASN A 24 12.44 7.00 36.06
N LEU A 25 13.54 6.47 35.49
CA LEU A 25 14.53 5.65 36.23
C LEU A 25 15.39 6.42 37.24
N LEU A 26 15.24 7.73 37.38
CA LEU A 26 16.00 8.54 38.33
C LEU A 26 15.67 8.23 39.81
N SER A 27 14.68 7.40 40.12
CA SER A 27 14.22 7.19 41.51
C SER A 27 14.48 5.81 42.12
N GLY A 28 15.26 4.92 41.49
CA GLY A 28 15.67 3.63 42.11
C GLY A 28 14.54 2.71 42.59
N GLN A 29 13.28 2.95 42.21
CA GLN A 29 12.12 2.16 42.62
C GLN A 29 11.72 1.16 41.54
N ASP A 30 11.24 0.00 41.99
CA ASP A 30 10.92 -1.18 41.20
C ASP A 30 10.12 -0.89 39.92
N CYS A 31 10.61 -1.44 38.82
CA CYS A 31 10.10 -1.24 37.46
C CYS A 31 8.78 -1.96 37.16
N LEU A 32 8.18 -2.66 38.14
CA LEU A 32 7.05 -3.58 37.94
C LEU A 32 5.76 -3.00 38.52
N ILE A 33 4.73 -2.93 37.68
CA ILE A 33 3.37 -2.55 38.06
C ILE A 33 2.50 -3.81 38.02
N TYR A 34 1.91 -4.15 39.16
CA TYR A 34 0.97 -5.27 39.28
C TYR A 34 -0.47 -4.77 39.12
N LEU A 35 -1.20 -5.33 38.17
CA LEU A 35 -2.59 -4.97 37.85
C LEU A 35 -3.50 -6.17 38.10
N VAL A 36 -4.67 -5.91 38.67
CA VAL A 36 -5.69 -6.94 38.92
C VAL A 36 -6.48 -7.18 37.62
N PRO A 37 -6.49 -8.40 37.05
CA PRO A 37 -7.19 -8.71 35.80
C PRO A 37 -8.67 -8.32 35.78
N GLU A 38 -9.38 -8.52 36.89
CA GLU A 38 -10.80 -8.15 37.03
C GLU A 38 -11.07 -6.67 36.75
N LEU A 39 -10.07 -5.81 36.95
CA LEU A 39 -10.15 -4.37 36.73
C LEU A 39 -9.52 -3.93 35.40
N CYS A 40 -9.06 -4.87 34.60
CA CYS A 40 -8.40 -4.62 33.33
C CYS A 40 -9.30 -5.02 32.16
N CYS A 41 -9.47 -4.12 31.21
CA CYS A 41 -10.11 -4.42 29.94
C CYS A 41 -9.06 -4.45 28.84
N MET A 42 -9.03 -5.51 28.03
CA MET A 42 -8.22 -5.52 26.82
C MET A 42 -8.73 -4.45 25.86
N THR A 43 -7.82 -3.58 25.41
CA THR A 43 -8.14 -2.53 24.43
C THR A 43 -7.86 -3.02 23.00
N GLY A 44 -8.49 -2.36 22.02
CA GLY A 44 -8.36 -2.73 20.61
C GLY A 44 -9.29 -3.87 20.18
N LEU A 45 -9.14 -4.29 18.93
CA LEU A 45 -9.98 -5.34 18.32
C LEU A 45 -9.19 -6.64 18.18
N SER A 46 -9.73 -7.72 18.77
CA SER A 46 -9.19 -9.07 18.60
C SER A 46 -9.34 -9.57 17.15
N GLU A 47 -8.59 -10.60 16.75
CA GLU A 47 -8.75 -11.17 15.40
C GLU A 47 -10.16 -11.70 15.13
N GLN A 48 -10.78 -12.31 16.15
CA GLN A 48 -12.14 -12.84 16.04
C GLN A 48 -13.13 -11.70 15.79
N MET A 49 -12.98 -10.57 16.50
CA MET A 49 -13.78 -9.37 16.28
C MET A 49 -13.58 -8.82 14.86
N ARG A 50 -12.33 -8.75 14.39
CA ARG A 50 -12.00 -8.27 13.02
C ARG A 50 -12.56 -9.17 11.92
N LYS A 51 -12.65 -10.49 12.16
CA LYS A 51 -13.22 -11.47 11.22
C LYS A 51 -14.76 -11.45 11.23
N ASN A 52 -15.39 -10.94 12.29
CA ASN A 52 -16.83 -10.80 12.38
C ASN A 52 -17.32 -9.59 11.56
N PHE A 53 -17.89 -9.86 10.40
CA PHE A 53 -18.36 -8.83 9.48
C PHE A 53 -19.46 -7.94 10.08
N LEU A 54 -20.39 -8.50 10.86
CA LEU A 54 -21.49 -7.74 11.47
C LEU A 54 -20.93 -6.74 12.47
N LEU A 55 -20.06 -7.19 13.38
CA LEU A 55 -19.41 -6.32 14.36
C LEU A 55 -18.60 -5.20 13.68
N MET A 56 -17.83 -5.54 12.63
CA MET A 56 -17.04 -4.54 11.91
C MET A 56 -17.89 -3.55 11.11
N ARG A 57 -19.07 -3.98 10.63
CA ARG A 57 -20.06 -3.09 9.99
C ARG A 57 -20.66 -2.13 11.02
N ASP A 58 -21.14 -2.64 12.14
CA ASP A 58 -21.76 -1.81 13.17
C ASP A 58 -20.74 -0.83 13.79
N LEU A 59 -19.48 -1.27 13.97
CA LEU A 59 -18.37 -0.40 14.36
C LEU A 59 -18.06 0.66 13.29
N ALA A 60 -18.12 0.30 12.01
CA ALA A 60 -17.92 1.23 10.91
C ALA A 60 -19.00 2.32 10.89
N ASP A 61 -20.26 1.96 11.13
CA ASP A 61 -21.38 2.92 11.18
C ASP A 61 -21.17 3.96 12.31
N CYS A 62 -20.64 3.54 13.46
CA CYS A 62 -20.32 4.42 14.57
C CYS A 62 -19.05 5.28 14.35
N THR A 63 -18.07 4.80 13.57
CA THR A 63 -16.74 5.42 13.45
C THR A 63 -16.54 6.22 12.16
N ARG A 64 -17.28 5.90 11.08
CA ARG A 64 -17.20 6.56 9.78
C ARG A 64 -18.11 7.78 9.72
N LEU A 65 -17.74 8.81 10.47
CA LEU A 65 -18.45 10.10 10.43
C LEU A 65 -18.34 10.74 9.05
N VAL A 66 -19.48 11.13 8.49
CA VAL A 66 -19.54 11.97 7.29
C VAL A 66 -18.98 13.38 7.60
N PRO A 67 -18.53 14.13 6.57
CA PRO A 67 -17.97 15.47 6.72
C PRO A 67 -18.75 16.41 7.64
N SER A 68 -20.04 16.61 7.38
CA SER A 68 -20.92 17.47 8.17
C SER A 68 -20.95 17.09 9.65
N GLN A 69 -21.26 15.82 9.96
CA GLN A 69 -21.27 15.32 11.34
C GLN A 69 -19.93 15.47 12.04
N ARG A 70 -18.81 15.32 11.32
CA ARG A 70 -17.48 15.52 11.90
C ARG A 70 -17.25 17.00 12.22
N MET A 71 -17.64 17.90 11.33
CA MET A 71 -17.56 19.36 11.55
C MET A 71 -18.42 19.76 12.75
N ASP A 72 -19.64 19.26 12.86
CA ASP A 72 -20.54 19.53 13.99
C ASP A 72 -19.92 19.07 15.32
N ARG A 73 -19.33 17.87 15.35
CA ARG A 73 -18.64 17.36 16.55
C ARG A 73 -17.42 18.21 16.92
N LEU A 74 -16.66 18.69 15.94
CA LEU A 74 -15.50 19.57 16.18
C LEU A 74 -15.95 20.94 16.73
N GLN A 75 -17.00 21.52 16.16
CA GLN A 75 -17.56 22.78 16.65
C GLN A 75 -18.17 22.64 18.04
N HIS A 76 -18.87 21.53 18.30
CA HIS A 76 -19.40 21.21 19.63
C HIS A 76 -18.27 21.06 20.64
N PHE A 77 -17.22 20.30 20.30
CA PHE A 77 -16.04 20.15 21.15
C PHE A 77 -15.38 21.50 21.46
N ASN A 78 -15.19 22.34 20.44
CA ASN A 78 -14.63 23.69 20.61
C ASN A 78 -15.50 24.56 21.54
N ARG A 79 -16.82 24.53 21.35
CA ARG A 79 -17.77 25.23 22.22
C ARG A 79 -17.64 24.76 23.67
N CYS A 80 -17.59 23.44 23.90
CA CYS A 80 -17.39 22.89 25.24
C CYS A 80 -16.09 23.34 25.90
N LEU A 81 -14.98 23.43 25.14
CA LEU A 81 -13.71 23.96 25.64
C LEU A 81 -13.82 25.42 26.04
N LYS A 82 -14.42 26.27 25.18
CA LYS A 82 -14.59 27.70 25.47
C LYS A 82 -15.54 27.97 26.64
N THR A 83 -16.62 27.21 26.78
CA THR A 83 -17.62 27.42 27.85
C THR A 83 -17.18 26.87 29.20
N ASN A 84 -16.11 26.06 29.26
CA ASN A 84 -15.59 25.55 30.51
C ASN A 84 -14.73 26.62 31.19
N SER A 85 -15.21 27.14 32.33
CA SER A 85 -14.56 28.23 33.06
C SER A 85 -13.10 27.93 33.43
N MET A 86 -12.79 26.71 33.86
CA MET A 86 -11.42 26.32 34.24
C MET A 86 -10.46 26.37 33.05
N ILE A 87 -10.92 25.95 31.85
CA ILE A 87 -10.09 25.95 30.63
C ILE A 87 -9.91 27.38 30.12
N ALA A 88 -10.98 28.18 30.11
CA ALA A 88 -10.96 29.55 29.66
C ALA A 88 -10.05 30.44 30.54
N GLU A 89 -10.09 30.25 31.87
CA GLU A 89 -9.23 30.95 32.80
C GLU A 89 -7.76 30.58 32.61
N GLU A 90 -7.45 29.27 32.44
CA GLU A 90 -6.10 28.82 32.16
C GLU A 90 -5.55 29.46 30.87
N LEU A 91 -6.29 29.41 29.76
CA LEU A 91 -5.86 30.02 28.50
C LEU A 91 -5.64 31.53 28.63
N LYS A 92 -6.52 32.22 29.36
CA LYS A 92 -6.39 33.65 29.63
C LYS A 92 -5.13 33.97 30.44
N ASN A 93 -4.77 33.13 31.41
CA ASN A 93 -3.52 33.30 32.18
C ASN A 93 -2.27 33.21 31.29
N TRP A 94 -2.34 32.45 30.19
CA TRP A 94 -1.30 32.38 29.16
C TRP A 94 -1.42 33.45 28.06
N ASN A 95 -2.37 34.39 28.19
CA ASN A 95 -2.72 35.37 27.14
C ASN A 95 -3.08 34.71 25.80
N MET A 96 -3.75 33.57 25.84
CA MET A 96 -4.19 32.81 24.68
C MET A 96 -5.71 32.79 24.56
N GLU A 97 -6.22 32.78 23.33
CA GLU A 97 -7.64 32.59 23.02
C GLU A 97 -7.83 31.52 21.95
N LEU A 98 -8.84 30.67 22.12
CA LEU A 98 -9.25 29.69 21.10
C LEU A 98 -10.23 30.34 20.11
N SER A 99 -9.90 30.24 18.82
CA SER A 99 -10.80 30.60 17.71
C SER A 99 -12.11 29.83 17.78
N GLU A 100 -13.23 30.48 17.44
CA GLU A 100 -14.56 29.85 17.38
C GLU A 100 -14.78 29.05 16.09
N TYR A 101 -14.10 29.47 15.03
CA TYR A 101 -14.31 28.96 13.70
C TYR A 101 -13.23 27.95 13.34
N LEU A 102 -13.63 26.96 12.53
CA LEU A 102 -12.66 26.09 11.88
C LEU A 102 -11.77 26.94 10.97
N LEU A 103 -10.49 26.59 10.94
CA LEU A 103 -9.51 27.25 10.09
C LEU A 103 -9.95 27.19 8.63
N THR A 104 -10.07 28.35 8.00
CA THR A 104 -10.36 28.50 6.57
C THR A 104 -9.05 28.76 5.84
N LEU A 105 -8.82 28.04 4.76
CA LEU A 105 -7.60 28.14 3.95
C LEU A 105 -7.94 27.99 2.47
N SER A 106 -7.04 28.45 1.62
CA SER A 106 -7.16 28.25 0.17
C SER A 106 -6.47 26.95 -0.22
N GLY A 107 -7.20 26.09 -0.93
CA GLY A 107 -6.65 24.90 -1.58
C GLY A 107 -6.77 25.02 -3.10
N ARG A 108 -6.03 24.20 -3.83
CA ARG A 108 -6.10 24.11 -5.29
C ARG A 108 -6.57 22.73 -5.71
N ILE A 109 -7.34 22.65 -6.79
CA ILE A 109 -7.76 21.36 -7.35
C ILE A 109 -6.95 21.13 -8.62
N LEU A 110 -6.12 20.09 -8.61
CA LEU A 110 -5.37 19.68 -9.78
C LEU A 110 -6.30 19.16 -10.88
N PRO A 111 -5.97 19.38 -12.16
CA PRO A 111 -6.77 18.89 -13.26
C PRO A 111 -6.81 17.36 -13.27
N SER A 112 -7.95 16.82 -13.70
CA SER A 112 -8.12 15.38 -13.85
C SER A 112 -7.18 14.82 -14.92
N GLU A 113 -6.58 13.67 -14.64
CA GLU A 113 -5.62 13.02 -15.54
C GLU A 113 -6.32 12.12 -16.55
N LYS A 114 -5.84 12.14 -17.80
CA LYS A 114 -6.31 11.22 -18.85
C LYS A 114 -5.59 9.89 -18.72
N ILE A 115 -6.35 8.81 -18.69
CA ILE A 115 -5.84 7.44 -18.72
C ILE A 115 -5.58 7.06 -20.17
N ILE A 116 -4.40 6.50 -20.42
CA ILE A 116 -3.96 6.07 -21.75
C ILE A 116 -3.96 4.53 -21.77
N LEU A 117 -4.73 3.97 -22.69
CA LEU A 117 -4.87 2.52 -22.93
C LEU A 117 -4.08 2.12 -24.19
N GLY A 118 -4.22 0.87 -24.62
CA GLY A 118 -3.65 0.40 -25.88
C GLY A 118 -4.17 1.20 -27.07
N SER A 119 -3.41 1.21 -28.16
CA SER A 119 -3.71 2.01 -29.36
C SER A 119 -3.87 3.51 -29.09
N GLU A 120 -3.19 4.05 -28.07
CA GLU A 120 -3.22 5.47 -27.68
C GLU A 120 -4.63 6.01 -27.34
N VAL A 121 -5.56 5.14 -26.99
CA VAL A 121 -6.91 5.54 -26.57
C VAL A 121 -6.82 6.31 -25.26
N ARG A 122 -7.33 7.54 -25.24
CA ARG A 122 -7.33 8.43 -24.07
C ARG A 122 -8.74 8.53 -23.49
N CYS A 123 -8.93 8.02 -22.28
CA CYS A 123 -10.18 8.12 -21.56
C CYS A 123 -10.05 9.02 -20.32
N GLY A 124 -11.06 9.84 -20.08
CA GLY A 124 -11.19 10.56 -18.81
C GLY A 124 -11.74 9.63 -17.73
N PRO A 125 -11.36 9.81 -16.45
CA PRO A 125 -12.03 9.09 -15.38
C PRO A 125 -13.51 9.47 -15.37
N SER A 126 -14.39 8.51 -15.10
CA SER A 126 -15.82 8.81 -14.86
C SER A 126 -15.98 9.84 -13.72
N GLN A 127 -17.18 10.42 -13.56
CA GLN A 127 -17.48 11.33 -12.44
C GLN A 127 -17.08 10.78 -11.05
N ALA A 128 -16.97 9.45 -10.91
CA ALA A 128 -16.55 8.77 -9.69
C ALA A 128 -15.05 8.40 -9.62
N GLY A 129 -14.21 8.91 -10.54
CA GLY A 129 -12.77 8.63 -10.53
C GLY A 129 -12.38 7.21 -10.93
N ASN A 130 -13.25 6.49 -11.66
CA ASN A 130 -13.09 5.07 -12.02
C ASN A 130 -13.15 4.87 -13.56
N TRP A 131 -12.26 4.04 -14.11
CA TRP A 131 -12.15 3.74 -15.55
C TRP A 131 -12.28 2.24 -15.89
N THR A 132 -12.89 1.44 -15.00
CA THR A 132 -13.11 -0.01 -15.22
C THR A 132 -13.90 -0.29 -16.50
N ARG A 133 -14.88 0.55 -16.83
CA ARG A 133 -15.70 0.37 -18.04
C ARG A 133 -14.86 0.49 -19.29
N GLU A 134 -13.99 1.49 -19.34
CA GLU A 134 -13.10 1.76 -20.48
C GLU A 134 -12.11 0.63 -20.71
N LEU A 135 -11.59 0.03 -19.63
CA LEU A 135 -10.72 -1.16 -19.72
C LEU A 135 -11.42 -2.36 -20.37
N CYS A 136 -12.74 -2.49 -20.25
CA CYS A 136 -13.46 -3.59 -20.89
C CYS A 136 -13.68 -3.37 -22.40
N LEU A 137 -13.59 -2.12 -22.86
CA LEU A 137 -13.95 -1.71 -24.22
C LEU A 137 -12.74 -1.55 -25.14
N HIS A 138 -11.55 -1.43 -24.57
CA HIS A 138 -10.33 -1.10 -25.30
C HIS A 138 -9.18 -2.05 -24.94
N PRO A 139 -8.21 -2.23 -25.84
CA PRO A 139 -6.99 -2.98 -25.55
C PRO A 139 -6.22 -2.42 -24.35
N LEU A 140 -5.54 -3.30 -23.61
CA LEU A 140 -4.62 -2.88 -22.57
C LEU A 140 -3.40 -2.17 -23.17
N LEU A 141 -2.69 -1.35 -22.37
CA LEU A 141 -1.47 -0.66 -22.83
C LEU A 141 -0.37 -1.64 -23.29
N VAL A 142 -0.12 -2.66 -22.49
CA VAL A 142 0.80 -3.76 -22.80
C VAL A 142 0.05 -5.06 -22.51
N PRO A 143 -0.75 -5.56 -23.47
CA PRO A 143 -1.40 -6.86 -23.35
C PRO A 143 -0.36 -7.97 -23.49
N GLN A 144 -0.54 -9.04 -22.73
CA GLN A 144 0.31 -10.22 -22.79
C GLN A 144 -0.46 -11.38 -23.43
N GLU A 145 0.29 -12.40 -23.81
CA GLU A 145 -0.24 -13.66 -24.30
C GLU A 145 0.22 -14.81 -23.39
N ILE A 146 -0.73 -15.65 -22.99
CA ILE A 146 -0.51 -16.76 -22.06
C ILE A 146 -0.72 -18.07 -22.82
N ASP A 147 0.36 -18.56 -23.40
CA ASP A 147 0.36 -19.78 -24.21
C ASP A 147 0.38 -21.06 -23.36
N SER A 148 1.03 -21.01 -22.19
CA SER A 148 1.12 -22.14 -21.25
C SER A 148 0.86 -21.69 -19.82
N TRP A 149 -0.20 -22.22 -19.23
CA TRP A 149 -0.59 -21.99 -17.85
C TRP A 149 -1.39 -23.18 -17.31
N ALA A 150 -1.46 -23.29 -16.00
CA ALA A 150 -2.14 -24.41 -15.33
C ALA A 150 -3.14 -23.93 -14.29
N VAL A 151 -4.20 -24.71 -14.10
CA VAL A 151 -5.23 -24.51 -13.10
C VAL A 151 -5.18 -25.65 -12.09
N ILE A 152 -4.86 -25.34 -10.84
CA ILE A 152 -4.96 -26.25 -9.70
C ILE A 152 -6.30 -26.03 -9.02
N VAL A 153 -7.14 -27.07 -8.97
CA VAL A 153 -8.52 -26.98 -8.50
C VAL A 153 -8.94 -28.24 -7.75
N PRO A 154 -9.70 -28.16 -6.64
CA PRO A 154 -10.26 -29.37 -6.06
C PRO A 154 -11.30 -30.02 -6.99
N ASN A 155 -11.36 -31.35 -7.04
CA ASN A 155 -12.18 -32.10 -8.02
C ASN A 155 -13.64 -31.62 -8.03
N ARG A 156 -14.20 -31.32 -6.85
CA ARG A 156 -15.60 -30.85 -6.68
C ARG A 156 -15.87 -29.50 -7.36
N GLN A 157 -14.85 -28.67 -7.58
CA GLN A 157 -14.95 -27.33 -8.18
C GLN A 157 -14.57 -27.30 -9.67
N ARG A 158 -14.22 -28.44 -10.28
CA ARG A 158 -13.75 -28.52 -11.68
C ARG A 158 -14.71 -27.88 -12.69
N ARG A 159 -16.02 -28.05 -12.47
CA ARG A 159 -17.07 -27.48 -13.33
C ARG A 159 -17.18 -25.97 -13.18
N ASP A 160 -17.17 -25.49 -11.95
CA ASP A 160 -17.34 -24.06 -11.65
C ASP A 160 -16.12 -23.25 -12.06
N VAL A 161 -14.90 -23.78 -11.86
CA VAL A 161 -13.70 -23.14 -12.38
C VAL A 161 -13.71 -23.11 -13.91
N GLY A 162 -14.24 -24.15 -14.59
CA GLY A 162 -14.39 -24.14 -16.04
C GLY A 162 -15.21 -22.94 -16.53
N LYS A 163 -16.38 -22.69 -15.91
CA LYS A 163 -17.22 -21.51 -16.21
C LYS A 163 -16.49 -20.20 -15.96
N PHE A 164 -15.74 -20.13 -14.85
CA PHE A 164 -14.96 -18.93 -14.51
C PHE A 164 -13.84 -18.67 -15.53
N ILE A 165 -13.13 -19.71 -15.95
CA ILE A 165 -12.07 -19.62 -16.96
C ILE A 165 -12.65 -19.18 -18.31
N SER A 166 -13.82 -19.69 -18.72
CA SER A 166 -14.50 -19.18 -19.92
C SER A 166 -14.84 -17.70 -19.82
N ALA A 167 -15.35 -17.23 -18.67
CA ALA A 167 -15.63 -15.81 -18.44
C ALA A 167 -14.35 -14.96 -18.45
N LEU A 168 -13.26 -15.49 -17.90
CA LEU A 168 -11.94 -14.85 -17.88
C LEU A 168 -11.34 -14.74 -19.30
N ARG A 169 -11.43 -15.80 -20.11
CA ARG A 169 -11.02 -15.78 -21.52
C ARG A 169 -11.83 -14.75 -22.32
N ALA A 170 -13.15 -14.75 -22.16
CA ALA A 170 -14.03 -13.79 -22.83
C ALA A 170 -13.72 -12.33 -22.45
N ALA A 171 -13.45 -12.07 -21.17
CA ALA A 171 -13.00 -10.74 -20.73
C ALA A 171 -11.61 -10.39 -21.29
N GLY A 172 -10.70 -11.35 -21.36
CA GLY A 172 -9.37 -11.17 -21.94
C GLY A 172 -9.42 -10.76 -23.42
N CYS A 173 -10.32 -11.37 -24.20
CA CYS A 173 -10.46 -11.07 -25.63
C CYS A 173 -10.73 -9.59 -25.92
N SER A 174 -11.60 -8.92 -25.15
CA SER A 174 -11.90 -7.50 -25.36
C SER A 174 -10.75 -6.57 -24.97
N MET A 175 -9.81 -7.08 -24.17
CA MET A 175 -8.62 -6.40 -23.66
C MET A 175 -7.34 -6.76 -24.46
N GLU A 176 -7.47 -7.54 -25.54
CA GLU A 176 -6.37 -8.16 -26.30
C GLU A 176 -5.43 -9.06 -25.47
N LEU A 177 -5.89 -9.49 -24.30
CA LEU A 177 -5.19 -10.43 -23.43
C LEU A 177 -5.61 -11.86 -23.78
N ARG A 178 -4.73 -12.57 -24.49
CA ARG A 178 -5.01 -13.93 -24.97
C ARG A 178 -4.64 -14.99 -23.95
N PHE A 179 -5.55 -15.93 -23.77
CA PHE A 179 -5.40 -17.09 -22.88
C PHE A 179 -5.63 -18.37 -23.69
N SER A 180 -4.60 -19.23 -23.74
CA SER A 180 -4.75 -20.61 -24.22
C SER A 180 -5.61 -21.44 -23.26
N ASP A 181 -5.95 -22.66 -23.66
CA ASP A 181 -6.60 -23.60 -22.76
C ASP A 181 -5.62 -24.09 -21.67
N PRO A 182 -5.98 -23.96 -20.38
CA PRO A 182 -5.06 -24.33 -19.31
C PRO A 182 -4.97 -25.84 -19.12
N ALA A 183 -3.81 -26.30 -18.67
CA ALA A 183 -3.66 -27.64 -18.10
C ALA A 183 -4.36 -27.70 -16.73
N TYR A 184 -5.28 -28.65 -16.55
CA TYR A 184 -5.96 -28.85 -15.26
C TYR A 184 -5.24 -29.87 -14.40
N MET A 185 -4.96 -29.51 -13.15
CA MET A 185 -4.43 -30.39 -12.12
C MET A 185 -5.43 -30.44 -10.97
N GLU A 186 -6.12 -31.57 -10.83
CA GLU A 186 -7.13 -31.71 -9.79
C GLU A 186 -6.50 -32.18 -8.47
N VAL A 187 -7.05 -31.74 -7.35
CA VAL A 187 -6.63 -32.15 -6.01
C VAL A 187 -7.80 -32.79 -5.25
N ASP A 188 -7.55 -33.98 -4.69
CA ASP A 188 -8.59 -34.76 -4.01
C ASP A 188 -9.00 -34.17 -2.65
N ASP A 189 -8.14 -33.36 -2.04
CA ASP A 189 -8.35 -32.79 -0.72
C ASP A 189 -7.84 -31.34 -0.58
N ILE A 190 -8.08 -30.75 0.59
CA ILE A 190 -7.72 -29.37 0.94
C ILE A 190 -6.44 -29.26 1.77
N ARG A 191 -5.60 -30.30 1.80
CA ARG A 191 -4.35 -30.33 2.58
C ARG A 191 -3.25 -29.58 1.82
N ILE A 192 -2.35 -28.94 2.58
CA ILE A 192 -1.22 -28.18 2.01
C ILE A 192 -0.34 -29.07 1.11
N ALA A 193 -0.03 -30.29 1.58
CA ALA A 193 0.82 -31.23 0.86
C ALA A 193 0.28 -31.55 -0.55
N SER A 194 -1.03 -31.67 -0.71
CA SER A 194 -1.69 -31.96 -1.98
C SER A 194 -1.51 -30.82 -2.98
N TYR A 195 -1.66 -29.56 -2.55
CA TYR A 195 -1.43 -28.39 -3.40
C TYR A 195 0.04 -28.23 -3.76
N VAL A 196 0.96 -28.45 -2.82
CA VAL A 196 2.41 -28.38 -3.09
C VAL A 196 2.81 -29.47 -4.10
N LYS A 197 2.32 -30.71 -3.92
CA LYS A 197 2.55 -31.80 -4.86
C LYS A 197 1.97 -31.50 -6.25
N ALA A 198 0.77 -30.90 -6.31
CA ALA A 198 0.16 -30.48 -7.56
C ALA A 198 1.01 -29.42 -8.29
N ILE A 199 1.58 -28.46 -7.55
CA ILE A 199 2.52 -27.46 -8.12
C ILE A 199 3.76 -28.16 -8.68
N ASP A 200 4.38 -29.07 -7.93
CA ASP A 200 5.56 -29.80 -8.40
C ASP A 200 5.27 -30.62 -9.66
N ASN A 201 4.11 -31.27 -9.74
CA ASN A 201 3.68 -32.01 -10.92
C ASN A 201 3.47 -31.09 -12.13
N VAL A 202 2.77 -29.98 -11.94
CA VAL A 202 2.53 -28.98 -13.00
C VAL A 202 3.85 -28.43 -13.56
N LEU A 203 4.81 -28.12 -12.69
CA LEU A 203 6.12 -27.61 -13.10
C LEU A 203 6.91 -28.63 -13.91
N ARG A 204 6.85 -29.93 -13.55
CA ARG A 204 7.49 -31.02 -14.29
C ARG A 204 6.83 -31.30 -15.64
N SER A 205 5.51 -31.23 -15.71
CA SER A 205 4.74 -31.65 -16.89
C SER A 205 4.58 -30.55 -17.94
N CYS A 206 4.39 -29.30 -17.52
CA CYS A 206 3.93 -28.24 -18.44
C CYS A 206 4.80 -26.97 -18.43
N ASN A 207 5.69 -26.81 -17.44
CA ASN A 207 6.51 -25.61 -17.21
C ASN A 207 5.78 -24.27 -17.52
N PRO A 208 4.67 -23.97 -16.83
CA PRO A 208 3.81 -22.85 -17.20
C PRO A 208 4.42 -21.48 -16.91
N ARG A 209 3.86 -20.42 -17.52
CA ARG A 209 4.18 -19.01 -17.17
C ARG A 209 3.42 -18.50 -15.94
N LEU A 210 2.30 -19.15 -15.61
CA LEU A 210 1.42 -18.81 -14.51
C LEU A 210 0.73 -20.07 -13.96
N ILE A 211 0.56 -20.14 -12.65
CA ILE A 211 -0.32 -21.12 -12.00
C ILE A 211 -1.54 -20.39 -11.40
N PHE A 212 -2.73 -20.79 -11.84
CA PHE A 212 -4.00 -20.37 -11.27
C PHE A 212 -4.46 -21.38 -10.23
N VAL A 213 -4.75 -20.94 -9.00
CA VAL A 213 -5.08 -21.84 -7.88
C VAL A 213 -6.44 -21.47 -7.28
N VAL A 214 -7.34 -22.45 -7.22
CA VAL A 214 -8.61 -22.31 -6.51
C VAL A 214 -8.41 -22.68 -5.04
N LEU A 215 -8.66 -21.73 -4.15
CA LEU A 215 -8.62 -21.93 -2.70
C LEU A 215 -10.02 -22.23 -2.16
N PRO A 216 -10.18 -23.24 -1.28
CA PRO A 216 -11.48 -23.60 -0.72
C PRO A 216 -12.01 -22.53 0.25
N SER A 217 -11.11 -21.84 0.96
CA SER A 217 -11.42 -20.81 1.95
C SER A 217 -10.26 -19.82 2.10
N SER A 218 -10.43 -18.78 2.92
CA SER A 218 -9.40 -17.76 3.21
C SER A 218 -8.35 -18.25 4.23
N ARG A 219 -7.90 -19.49 4.09
CA ARG A 219 -6.90 -20.12 4.96
C ARG A 219 -5.51 -19.54 4.68
N LEU A 220 -4.97 -18.78 5.63
CA LEU A 220 -3.68 -18.11 5.48
C LEU A 220 -2.52 -19.12 5.39
N ASP A 221 -2.57 -20.21 6.14
CA ASP A 221 -1.57 -21.29 6.12
C ASP A 221 -1.39 -21.89 4.71
N LEU A 222 -2.49 -22.20 4.01
CA LEU A 222 -2.47 -22.74 2.65
C LEU A 222 -1.97 -21.69 1.64
N TYR A 223 -2.49 -20.46 1.73
CA TYR A 223 -2.04 -19.34 0.90
C TYR A 223 -0.52 -19.11 1.03
N SER A 224 -0.03 -19.09 2.27
CA SER A 224 1.38 -18.91 2.61
C SER A 224 2.24 -20.04 2.09
N ALA A 225 1.81 -21.30 2.21
CA ALA A 225 2.56 -22.43 1.68
C ALA A 225 2.71 -22.36 0.15
N ILE A 226 1.64 -22.05 -0.58
CA ILE A 226 1.67 -21.89 -2.04
C ILE A 226 2.57 -20.71 -2.44
N LYS A 227 2.44 -19.56 -1.76
CA LYS A 227 3.30 -18.39 -2.04
C LYS A 227 4.77 -18.65 -1.72
N LYS A 228 5.10 -19.32 -0.61
CA LYS A 228 6.49 -19.73 -0.30
C LYS A 228 7.05 -20.62 -1.41
N LYS A 229 6.30 -21.66 -1.81
CA LYS A 229 6.70 -22.56 -2.89
C LYS A 229 6.96 -21.80 -4.19
N CYS A 230 6.03 -20.94 -4.61
CA CYS A 230 6.08 -20.31 -5.94
C CYS A 230 6.88 -19.00 -6.00
N CYS A 231 7.19 -18.36 -4.87
CA CYS A 231 7.98 -17.12 -4.85
C CYS A 231 9.41 -17.32 -4.37
N VAL A 232 9.71 -18.40 -3.63
CA VAL A 232 11.04 -18.67 -3.07
C VAL A 232 11.69 -19.87 -3.73
N GLU A 233 11.01 -21.02 -3.76
CA GLU A 233 11.61 -22.29 -4.24
C GLU A 233 11.53 -22.44 -5.77
N CYS A 234 10.36 -22.17 -6.33
CA CYS A 234 10.05 -22.35 -7.75
C CYS A 234 9.47 -21.04 -8.29
N PRO A 235 10.28 -20.09 -8.75
CA PRO A 235 9.84 -18.72 -9.03
C PRO A 235 8.89 -18.65 -10.22
N ILE A 236 7.60 -18.73 -9.92
CA ILE A 236 6.50 -18.68 -10.89
C ILE A 236 5.36 -17.80 -10.35
N PRO A 237 4.84 -16.85 -11.14
CA PRO A 237 3.68 -16.07 -10.74
C PRO A 237 2.45 -16.95 -10.47
N THR A 238 1.73 -16.62 -9.39
CA THR A 238 0.51 -17.33 -8.98
C THR A 238 -0.69 -16.39 -8.88
N GLN A 239 -1.81 -16.82 -9.46
CA GLN A 239 -3.11 -16.19 -9.28
C GLN A 239 -3.98 -17.08 -8.41
N MET A 240 -4.47 -16.57 -7.29
CA MET A 240 -5.34 -17.34 -6.40
C MET A 240 -6.76 -16.76 -6.40
N ILE A 241 -7.76 -17.63 -6.33
CA ILE A 241 -9.17 -17.23 -6.21
C ILE A 241 -9.88 -18.07 -5.16
N LEU A 242 -10.75 -17.45 -4.38
CA LEU A 242 -11.59 -18.17 -3.43
C LEU A 242 -12.75 -18.85 -4.17
N ASN A 243 -13.09 -20.08 -3.78
CA ASN A 243 -14.20 -20.85 -4.35
C ASN A 243 -15.52 -20.05 -4.41
N LYS A 244 -15.84 -19.29 -3.34
CA LYS A 244 -17.04 -18.43 -3.28
C LYS A 244 -17.14 -17.39 -4.42
N ASN A 245 -16.02 -17.03 -5.05
CA ASN A 245 -15.99 -16.07 -6.15
C ASN A 245 -16.26 -16.72 -7.50
N LEU A 246 -16.11 -18.04 -7.63
CA LEU A 246 -16.39 -18.79 -8.86
C LEU A 246 -17.89 -18.81 -9.20
N THR A 247 -18.74 -18.81 -8.18
CA THR A 247 -20.21 -18.88 -8.31
C THR A 247 -20.91 -17.56 -7.99
N SER A 248 -20.15 -16.47 -7.87
CA SER A 248 -20.70 -15.14 -7.58
C SER A 248 -21.59 -14.64 -8.73
N ARG A 249 -22.67 -13.91 -8.39
CA ARG A 249 -23.51 -13.21 -9.38
C ARG A 249 -22.71 -12.23 -10.25
N ASN A 250 -21.59 -11.72 -9.73
CA ASN A 250 -20.71 -10.75 -10.40
C ASN A 250 -19.50 -11.41 -11.09
N ILE A 251 -19.63 -12.69 -11.53
CA ILE A 251 -18.52 -13.47 -12.10
C ILE A 251 -17.75 -12.73 -13.20
N LYS A 252 -18.46 -12.04 -14.11
CA LYS A 252 -17.84 -11.28 -15.21
C LYS A 252 -16.92 -10.17 -14.71
N SER A 253 -17.39 -9.37 -13.75
CA SER A 253 -16.60 -8.27 -13.16
C SER A 253 -15.38 -8.79 -12.39
N ILE A 254 -15.52 -9.91 -11.67
CA ILE A 254 -14.40 -10.57 -10.99
C ILE A 254 -13.40 -11.10 -12.00
N ALA A 255 -13.87 -11.79 -13.05
CA ALA A 255 -13.04 -12.36 -14.10
C ALA A 255 -12.23 -11.28 -14.83
N THR A 256 -12.83 -10.13 -15.18
CA THR A 256 -12.11 -8.98 -15.77
C THR A 256 -10.98 -8.49 -14.87
N LYS A 257 -11.25 -8.28 -13.57
CA LYS A 257 -10.20 -7.82 -12.63
C LYS A 257 -9.09 -8.85 -12.46
N VAL A 258 -9.44 -10.13 -12.40
CA VAL A 258 -8.47 -11.22 -12.33
C VAL A 258 -7.65 -11.31 -13.61
N ALA A 259 -8.24 -11.10 -14.79
CA ALA A 259 -7.52 -11.06 -16.06
C ALA A 259 -6.50 -9.91 -16.10
N ILE A 260 -6.89 -8.70 -15.70
CA ILE A 260 -5.98 -7.54 -15.56
C ILE A 260 -4.85 -7.85 -14.58
N GLN A 261 -5.17 -8.45 -13.43
CA GLN A 261 -4.18 -8.81 -12.42
C GLN A 261 -3.18 -9.86 -12.95
N ILE A 262 -3.66 -10.85 -13.70
CA ILE A 262 -2.80 -11.84 -14.36
C ILE A 262 -1.87 -11.16 -15.36
N ASN A 263 -2.38 -10.26 -16.22
CA ASN A 263 -1.57 -9.50 -17.17
C ASN A 263 -0.40 -8.80 -16.47
N CYS A 264 -0.66 -8.15 -15.33
CA CYS A 264 0.37 -7.49 -14.53
C CYS A 264 1.41 -8.46 -13.96
N LYS A 265 0.96 -9.64 -13.50
CA LYS A 265 1.84 -10.66 -12.89
C LYS A 265 2.84 -11.27 -13.86
N ILE A 266 2.57 -11.19 -15.15
CA ILE A 266 3.42 -11.73 -16.22
C ILE A 266 4.11 -10.64 -17.05
N GLY A 267 4.10 -9.39 -16.57
CA GLY A 267 4.88 -8.28 -17.14
C GLY A 267 4.11 -7.34 -18.07
N GLY A 268 2.79 -7.51 -18.19
CA GLY A 268 1.91 -6.58 -18.88
C GLY A 268 1.51 -5.37 -18.03
N ALA A 269 0.93 -4.38 -18.67
CA ALA A 269 0.42 -3.18 -18.02
C ALA A 269 -0.93 -2.79 -18.61
N PRO A 270 -1.94 -2.51 -17.78
CA PRO A 270 -3.28 -2.25 -18.28
C PRO A 270 -3.45 -0.82 -18.82
N TRP A 271 -2.80 0.18 -18.22
CA TRP A 271 -2.89 1.57 -18.63
C TRP A 271 -1.66 2.39 -18.20
N THR A 272 -1.57 3.64 -18.66
CA THR A 272 -0.63 4.64 -18.17
C THR A 272 -1.29 6.03 -18.08
N VAL A 273 -0.52 7.04 -17.68
CA VAL A 273 -0.86 8.46 -17.71
C VAL A 273 0.26 9.24 -18.39
N ASP A 274 -0.04 10.40 -18.95
CA ASP A 274 0.96 11.19 -19.65
C ASP A 274 2.02 11.75 -18.68
N THR A 275 3.27 11.29 -18.83
CA THR A 275 4.44 11.78 -18.09
C THR A 275 5.33 12.61 -19.02
N VAL A 276 5.30 13.92 -18.86
CA VAL A 276 6.11 14.87 -19.65
C VAL A 276 7.61 14.76 -19.33
N LEU A 277 7.96 14.30 -18.12
CA LEU A 277 9.36 14.20 -17.68
C LEU A 277 10.09 13.02 -18.34
N GLN A 278 11.14 13.35 -19.10
CA GLN A 278 12.06 12.37 -19.68
C GLN A 278 13.10 11.90 -18.67
N GLY A 279 13.57 10.66 -18.81
CA GLY A 279 14.60 10.07 -17.96
C GLY A 279 14.21 10.01 -16.48
N LEU A 280 12.91 9.88 -16.16
CA LEU A 280 12.40 9.80 -14.81
C LEU A 280 12.40 8.35 -14.32
N MET A 281 12.96 8.12 -13.14
CA MET A 281 12.79 6.91 -12.34
C MET A 281 12.05 7.27 -11.05
N VAL A 282 10.91 6.65 -10.80
CA VAL A 282 10.16 6.81 -9.54
C VAL A 282 10.35 5.57 -8.69
N VAL A 283 10.71 5.77 -7.43
CA VAL A 283 10.98 4.71 -6.46
C VAL A 283 9.99 4.83 -5.31
N GLY A 284 9.35 3.73 -4.95
CA GLY A 284 8.55 3.60 -3.73
C GLY A 284 9.27 2.72 -2.73
N MET A 285 9.29 3.16 -1.48
CA MET A 285 9.90 2.44 -0.37
C MET A 285 8.89 2.29 0.76
N ASP A 286 8.79 1.09 1.32
CA ASP A 286 8.02 0.82 2.53
C ASP A 286 8.83 -0.07 3.48
N VAL A 287 8.67 0.19 4.78
CA VAL A 287 9.28 -0.60 5.85
C VAL A 287 8.19 -1.11 6.77
N CYS A 288 8.12 -2.43 6.89
CA CYS A 288 7.18 -3.13 7.75
C CYS A 288 7.92 -3.85 8.86
N ASN A 289 7.57 -3.57 10.11
CA ASN A 289 8.12 -4.28 11.27
C ASN A 289 7.29 -5.54 11.53
N ASP A 290 7.90 -6.72 11.45
CA ASP A 290 7.29 -7.96 11.90
C ASP A 290 7.58 -8.15 13.39
N THR A 291 6.65 -7.67 14.22
CA THR A 291 6.74 -7.76 15.69
C THR A 291 6.71 -9.19 16.20
N THR A 292 6.31 -10.17 15.39
CA THR A 292 6.24 -11.58 15.83
C THR A 292 7.58 -12.29 15.76
N GLN A 293 8.47 -11.88 14.84
CA GLN A 293 9.77 -12.51 14.64
C GLN A 293 10.97 -11.63 15.03
N GLY A 294 10.72 -10.39 15.48
CA GLY A 294 11.79 -9.43 15.77
C GLY A 294 12.62 -9.07 14.54
N THR A 295 12.02 -9.18 13.35
CA THR A 295 12.64 -8.81 12.06
C THR A 295 11.83 -7.71 11.40
N SER A 296 12.48 -6.92 10.57
CA SER A 296 11.84 -5.87 9.78
C SER A 296 12.08 -6.14 8.30
N ILE A 297 11.14 -5.68 7.48
CA ILE A 297 11.12 -5.92 6.03
C ILE A 297 11.14 -4.57 5.35
N SER A 298 12.19 -4.34 4.56
CA SER A 298 12.30 -3.19 3.67
C SER A 298 12.01 -3.64 2.25
N VAL A 299 11.18 -2.87 1.55
CA VAL A 299 10.82 -3.12 0.16
C VAL A 299 11.08 -1.87 -0.65
N LEU A 300 11.69 -2.07 -1.82
CA LEU A 300 11.91 -1.04 -2.82
C LEU A 300 11.23 -1.47 -4.13
N VAL A 301 10.48 -0.56 -4.74
CA VAL A 301 9.88 -0.74 -6.07
C VAL A 301 10.22 0.46 -6.94
N ALA A 302 10.91 0.24 -8.07
CA ALA A 302 11.37 1.29 -8.96
C ALA A 302 10.78 1.13 -10.37
N SER A 303 10.27 2.21 -10.96
CA SER A 303 9.85 2.20 -12.36
C SER A 303 11.04 2.10 -13.32
N LEU A 304 10.90 1.35 -14.40
CA LEU A 304 12.00 1.10 -15.34
C LEU A 304 11.87 1.84 -16.67
N ASN A 305 10.71 2.40 -16.98
CA ASN A 305 10.45 3.04 -18.26
C ASN A 305 9.50 4.24 -18.15
N LYS A 306 9.50 5.10 -19.18
CA LYS A 306 8.69 6.33 -19.22
C LYS A 306 7.18 6.12 -19.03
N PRO A 307 6.53 5.10 -19.64
CA PRO A 307 5.11 4.82 -19.40
C PRO A 307 4.82 4.29 -18.01
N MET A 308 5.83 4.07 -17.15
CA MET A 308 5.66 3.48 -15.82
C MET A 308 4.92 2.12 -15.89
N SER A 309 5.18 1.35 -16.94
CA SER A 309 4.54 0.04 -17.16
C SER A 309 5.40 -1.13 -16.68
N GLN A 310 6.71 -0.91 -16.53
CA GLN A 310 7.66 -1.91 -16.03
C GLN A 310 8.25 -1.46 -14.69
N TYR A 311 8.40 -2.40 -13.77
CA TYR A 311 8.89 -2.14 -12.42
C TYR A 311 9.91 -3.18 -11.99
N PHE A 312 10.95 -2.73 -11.31
CA PHE A 312 11.84 -3.57 -10.51
C PHE A 312 11.38 -3.55 -9.05
N SER A 313 11.45 -4.69 -8.38
CA SER A 313 11.13 -4.84 -6.97
C SER A 313 12.23 -5.61 -6.25
N ALA A 314 12.55 -5.18 -5.04
CA ALA A 314 13.54 -5.83 -4.18
C ALA A 314 13.06 -5.86 -2.74
N VAL A 315 13.38 -6.94 -2.03
CA VAL A 315 12.98 -7.19 -0.65
C VAL A 315 14.20 -7.46 0.21
N SER A 316 14.22 -6.89 1.40
CA SER A 316 15.29 -7.08 2.36
C SER A 316 14.74 -7.29 3.76
N ILE A 317 15.04 -8.44 4.35
CA ILE A 317 14.71 -8.77 5.73
C ILE A 317 15.93 -8.43 6.58
N TYR A 318 15.75 -7.66 7.66
CA TYR A 318 16.84 -7.15 8.50
C TYR A 318 16.45 -7.11 9.98
N ARG A 319 17.46 -7.01 10.86
CA ARG A 319 17.26 -6.91 12.32
C ARG A 319 17.76 -5.59 12.92
N THR A 320 18.79 -5.00 12.34
CA THR A 320 19.41 -3.76 12.80
C THR A 320 19.28 -2.66 11.75
N SER A 321 19.31 -1.41 12.18
CA SER A 321 19.21 -0.29 11.25
C SER A 321 20.45 -0.17 10.32
N GLU A 322 21.62 -0.64 10.76
CA GLU A 322 22.81 -0.72 9.91
C GLU A 322 22.63 -1.72 8.76
N GLU A 323 22.04 -2.90 9.03
CA GLU A 323 21.70 -3.86 7.99
C GLU A 323 20.72 -3.27 6.97
N LEU A 324 19.76 -2.45 7.42
CA LEU A 324 18.82 -1.77 6.53
C LEU A 324 19.56 -0.88 5.54
N THR A 325 20.46 -0.02 6.00
CA THR A 325 21.20 0.92 5.14
C THR A 325 22.02 0.19 4.08
N ASN A 326 22.76 -0.86 4.50
CA ASN A 326 23.56 -1.66 3.57
C ASN A 326 22.70 -2.39 2.53
N LYS A 327 21.57 -2.98 2.94
CA LYS A 327 20.66 -3.68 2.04
C LYS A 327 19.91 -2.72 1.11
N LEU A 328 19.54 -1.54 1.61
CA LEU A 328 18.92 -0.47 0.83
C LEU A 328 19.86 -0.02 -0.29
N SER A 329 21.14 0.17 0.04
CA SER A 329 22.18 0.51 -0.93
C SER A 329 22.24 -0.50 -2.07
N ALA A 330 22.34 -1.80 -1.73
CA ALA A 330 22.38 -2.87 -2.71
C ALA A 330 21.13 -2.91 -3.62
N ASN A 331 19.94 -2.77 -3.03
CA ASN A 331 18.68 -2.78 -3.77
C ASN A 331 18.55 -1.61 -4.73
N PHE A 332 18.95 -0.41 -4.28
CA PHE A 332 18.89 0.79 -5.10
C PHE A 332 19.88 0.72 -6.28
N CYS A 333 21.10 0.23 -6.05
CA CYS A 333 22.05 -0.06 -7.13
C CYS A 333 21.51 -1.12 -8.10
N GLY A 334 20.80 -2.14 -7.60
CA GLY A 334 20.08 -3.12 -8.43
C GLY A 334 19.03 -2.46 -9.33
N ALA A 335 18.22 -1.56 -8.77
CA ALA A 335 17.20 -0.80 -9.51
C ALA A 335 17.82 0.05 -10.63
N LEU A 336 18.92 0.77 -10.33
CA LEU A 336 19.64 1.56 -11.32
C LEU A 336 20.19 0.68 -12.45
N ARG A 337 20.81 -0.47 -12.15
CA ARG A 337 21.29 -1.40 -13.19
C ARG A 337 20.14 -1.88 -14.09
N LYS A 338 18.99 -2.24 -13.50
CA LYS A 338 17.80 -2.63 -14.29
C LYS A 338 17.22 -1.50 -15.12
N TYR A 339 17.31 -0.27 -14.63
CA TYR A 339 16.94 0.91 -15.42
C TYR A 339 17.86 1.07 -16.63
N ILE A 340 19.19 0.98 -16.43
CA ILE A 340 20.20 1.09 -17.50
C ILE A 340 19.95 0.01 -18.56
N GLU A 341 19.69 -1.23 -18.16
CA GLU A 341 19.34 -2.33 -19.07
C GLU A 341 18.12 -2.00 -19.94
N HIS A 342 17.07 -1.39 -19.37
CA HIS A 342 15.85 -1.03 -20.10
C HIS A 342 15.99 0.22 -20.97
N ASN A 343 16.93 1.11 -20.67
CA ASN A 343 17.05 2.42 -21.30
C ASN A 343 18.36 2.54 -22.10
N GLN A 344 18.77 1.45 -22.78
CA GLN A 344 19.89 1.44 -23.73
C GLN A 344 21.20 1.98 -23.13
N GLY A 345 21.51 1.62 -21.89
CA GLY A 345 22.74 2.07 -21.22
C GLY A 345 22.62 3.43 -20.52
N CYS A 346 21.48 4.12 -20.61
CA CYS A 346 21.30 5.43 -20.01
C CYS A 346 20.87 5.35 -18.54
N LEU A 347 21.54 6.14 -17.71
CA LEU A 347 21.13 6.40 -16.33
C LEU A 347 19.89 7.31 -16.29
N PRO A 348 19.03 7.20 -15.27
CA PRO A 348 17.92 8.13 -15.11
C PRO A 348 18.44 9.56 -14.89
N GLN A 349 17.83 10.54 -15.54
CA GLN A 349 18.17 11.95 -15.33
C GLN A 349 17.57 12.49 -14.03
N ARG A 350 16.41 11.97 -13.64
CA ARG A 350 15.64 12.38 -12.47
C ARG A 350 15.19 11.16 -11.69
N ILE A 351 15.36 11.20 -10.37
CA ILE A 351 14.95 10.15 -9.46
C ILE A 351 14.01 10.76 -8.42
N VAL A 352 12.80 10.21 -8.28
CA VAL A 352 11.86 10.66 -7.24
C VAL A 352 11.57 9.49 -6.33
N ILE A 353 11.94 9.60 -5.07
CA ILE A 353 11.81 8.55 -4.07
C ILE A 353 10.68 8.92 -3.11
N TYR A 354 9.70 8.05 -2.99
CA TYR A 354 8.61 8.17 -2.02
C TYR A 354 8.77 7.10 -0.93
N ARG A 355 8.94 7.55 0.31
CA ARG A 355 9.20 6.72 1.48
C ARG A 355 8.02 6.72 2.44
N ASP A 356 7.29 5.62 2.52
CA ASP A 356 6.16 5.43 3.45
C ASP A 356 6.64 4.80 4.76
N GLY A 357 5.93 5.03 5.87
CA GLY A 357 6.19 4.34 7.14
C GLY A 357 7.26 4.99 8.03
N VAL A 358 7.47 6.30 7.93
CA VAL A 358 8.43 7.05 8.77
C VAL A 358 7.65 7.90 9.78
N GLY A 359 7.91 7.72 11.07
CA GLY A 359 7.38 8.60 12.11
C GLY A 359 8.15 9.92 12.17
N GLU A 360 7.52 11.00 12.65
CA GLU A 360 8.15 12.34 12.69
C GLU A 360 9.48 12.36 13.44
N GLY A 361 9.56 11.66 14.58
CA GLY A 361 10.82 11.55 15.34
C GLY A 361 11.92 10.73 14.66
N GLN A 362 11.64 10.07 13.54
CA GLN A 362 12.62 9.28 12.76
C GLN A 362 13.13 10.04 11.53
N ILE A 363 12.56 11.20 11.20
CA ILE A 363 12.93 11.98 10.01
C ILE A 363 14.44 12.32 9.98
N PRO A 364 15.06 12.81 11.08
CA PRO A 364 16.50 13.11 11.08
C PRO A 364 17.35 11.87 10.76
N TYR A 365 17.01 10.73 11.35
CA TYR A 365 17.70 9.47 11.10
C TYR A 365 17.59 9.03 9.63
N VAL A 366 16.41 9.14 9.03
CA VAL A 366 16.20 8.81 7.61
C VAL A 366 16.99 9.75 6.71
N TYR A 367 17.03 11.04 7.03
CA TYR A 367 17.82 12.01 6.28
C TYR A 367 19.33 11.71 6.36
N GLU A 368 19.87 11.50 7.56
CA GLU A 368 21.31 11.26 7.74
C GLU A 368 21.75 9.93 7.13
N HIS A 369 20.99 8.85 7.35
CA HIS A 369 21.42 7.50 6.97
C HIS A 369 20.85 7.03 5.63
N GLU A 370 19.54 7.13 5.39
CA GLU A 370 18.96 6.65 4.11
C GLU A 370 19.32 7.60 2.97
N VAL A 371 19.05 8.91 3.11
CA VAL A 371 19.35 9.89 2.04
C VAL A 371 20.87 10.03 1.83
N GLY A 372 21.65 10.08 2.92
CA GLY A 372 23.11 10.14 2.85
C GLY A 372 23.71 8.99 2.05
N THR A 373 23.34 7.73 2.37
CA THR A 373 23.83 6.55 1.63
C THR A 373 23.37 6.55 0.18
N LEU A 374 22.13 6.95 -0.11
CA LEU A 374 21.65 7.02 -1.49
C LEU A 374 22.42 8.04 -2.33
N LYS A 375 22.75 9.21 -1.78
CA LYS A 375 23.58 10.21 -2.46
C LYS A 375 24.98 9.68 -2.75
N MET A 376 25.62 9.03 -1.79
CA MET A 376 26.94 8.39 -1.99
C MET A 376 26.90 7.35 -3.11
N ASN A 377 25.87 6.50 -3.14
CA ASN A 377 25.70 5.50 -4.20
C ASN A 377 25.51 6.15 -5.58
N LEU A 378 24.74 7.24 -5.65
CA LEU A 378 24.51 7.97 -6.90
C LEU A 378 25.80 8.62 -7.39
N GLU A 379 26.59 9.25 -6.52
CA GLU A 379 27.89 9.83 -6.87
C GLU A 379 28.83 8.79 -7.48
N GLN A 380 28.92 7.59 -6.87
CA GLN A 380 29.72 6.49 -7.38
C GLN A 380 29.21 5.98 -8.74
N MET A 381 27.89 5.74 -8.87
CA MET A 381 27.29 5.18 -10.08
C MET A 381 27.30 6.15 -11.27
N TYR A 382 27.20 7.46 -11.00
CA TYR A 382 27.16 8.48 -12.04
C TYR A 382 28.56 8.95 -12.46
N GLY A 383 29.60 8.65 -11.69
CA GLY A 383 30.99 8.94 -12.04
C GLY A 383 31.23 10.42 -12.36
N GLY A 384 30.64 11.32 -11.57
CA GLY A 384 30.71 12.77 -11.77
C GLY A 384 29.64 13.36 -12.71
N LYS A 385 28.78 12.54 -13.35
CA LYS A 385 27.61 13.05 -14.08
C LYS A 385 26.59 13.64 -13.10
N VAL A 386 25.95 14.75 -13.50
CA VAL A 386 24.91 15.38 -12.70
C VAL A 386 23.66 14.50 -12.67
N TYR A 387 23.18 14.19 -11.48
CA TYR A 387 21.89 13.56 -11.24
C TYR A 387 20.94 14.52 -10.52
N LYS A 388 19.64 14.31 -10.74
CA LYS A 388 18.58 15.03 -10.03
C LYS A 388 17.75 14.05 -9.22
N MET A 389 17.44 14.39 -7.99
CA MET A 389 16.85 13.54 -6.98
C MET A 389 15.92 14.35 -6.06
N ALA A 390 14.73 13.80 -5.77
CA ALA A 390 13.97 14.19 -4.58
C ALA A 390 13.69 12.98 -3.71
N PHE A 391 13.69 13.20 -2.40
CA PHE A 391 13.29 12.22 -1.39
C PHE A 391 12.11 12.78 -0.58
N ILE A 392 10.99 12.07 -0.65
CA ILE A 392 9.69 12.53 -0.17
C ILE A 392 9.14 11.50 0.82
N ILE A 393 8.97 11.90 2.08
CA ILE A 393 8.29 11.08 3.08
C ILE A 393 6.79 11.16 2.85
N VAL A 394 6.12 10.00 2.84
CA VAL A 394 4.67 9.87 2.66
C VAL A 394 4.03 9.43 3.97
N THR A 395 3.12 10.23 4.50
CA THR A 395 2.45 9.93 5.78
C THR A 395 0.94 9.80 5.57
N LYS A 396 0.44 8.56 5.67
CA LYS A 396 -0.99 8.22 5.55
C LYS A 396 -1.75 8.33 6.88
N ARG A 397 -1.09 8.20 8.02
CA ARG A 397 -1.75 8.18 9.34
C ARG A 397 -1.61 9.54 10.00
N ILE A 398 -2.43 10.49 9.54
CA ILE A 398 -2.45 11.88 10.02
C ILE A 398 -3.79 12.25 10.66
N ASN A 399 -3.76 13.23 11.55
CA ASN A 399 -4.96 13.75 12.22
C ASN A 399 -5.66 14.83 11.39
N THR A 400 -4.94 15.52 10.51
CA THR A 400 -5.47 16.56 9.62
C THR A 400 -6.65 16.04 8.80
N ARG A 401 -7.75 16.80 8.78
CA ARG A 401 -8.93 16.56 7.95
C ARG A 401 -9.24 17.84 7.19
N LEU A 402 -9.59 17.68 5.92
CA LEU A 402 -9.93 18.78 5.02
C LEU A 402 -11.40 18.63 4.63
N PHE A 403 -12.07 19.77 4.50
CA PHE A 403 -13.47 19.88 4.12
C PHE A 403 -13.60 20.94 3.03
N CYS A 404 -14.53 20.73 2.09
CA CYS A 404 -14.85 21.68 1.03
C CYS A 404 -16.37 21.82 1.01
N ASP A 405 -16.89 23.00 1.31
CA ASP A 405 -18.32 23.32 1.34
C ASP A 405 -19.16 22.30 2.14
N GLY A 406 -18.69 21.95 3.35
CA GLY A 406 -19.35 20.97 4.23
C GLY A 406 -19.25 19.50 3.78
N ASN A 407 -18.53 19.24 2.68
CA ASN A 407 -18.35 17.93 2.06
C ASN A 407 -16.89 17.49 2.05
N ASN A 408 -16.65 16.27 1.55
CA ASN A 408 -15.29 15.80 1.29
C ASN A 408 -14.70 16.59 0.11
N PRO A 409 -13.45 17.07 0.22
CA PRO A 409 -12.76 17.66 -0.92
C PRO A 409 -12.65 16.66 -2.08
N PRO A 410 -12.75 17.12 -3.34
CA PRO A 410 -12.61 16.26 -4.49
C PRO A 410 -11.16 15.74 -4.63
N PRO A 411 -10.96 14.56 -5.27
CA PRO A 411 -9.64 14.12 -5.69
C PRO A 411 -8.90 15.19 -6.49
N GLY A 412 -7.61 15.36 -6.22
CA GLY A 412 -6.78 16.43 -6.79
C GLY A 412 -6.66 17.66 -5.89
N THR A 413 -7.39 17.72 -4.76
CA THR A 413 -7.25 18.84 -3.81
C THR A 413 -5.85 18.82 -3.17
N VAL A 414 -5.12 19.92 -3.32
CA VAL A 414 -3.80 20.18 -2.74
C VAL A 414 -3.89 21.35 -1.77
N VAL A 415 -3.23 21.21 -0.62
CA VAL A 415 -3.02 22.27 0.36
C VAL A 415 -1.54 22.29 0.72
N ASP A 416 -0.86 23.40 0.40
CA ASP A 416 0.57 23.61 0.57
C ASP A 416 0.89 24.87 1.40
N ASP A 417 -0.12 25.43 2.07
CA ASP A 417 0.00 26.62 2.91
C ASP A 417 -0.87 26.51 4.18
N VAL A 418 -0.60 27.37 5.16
CA VAL A 418 -1.30 27.57 6.45
C VAL A 418 -1.20 26.41 7.45
N ILE A 419 -1.44 25.18 6.99
CA ILE A 419 -1.44 23.95 7.82
C ILE A 419 -0.19 23.09 7.63
N THR A 420 0.70 23.53 6.74
CA THR A 420 2.05 23.01 6.53
C THR A 420 2.97 23.50 7.66
N LEU A 421 4.16 22.91 7.76
CA LEU A 421 5.12 23.29 8.80
C LEU A 421 6.13 24.29 8.23
N PRO A 422 6.38 25.44 8.89
CA PRO A 422 7.27 26.48 8.35
C PRO A 422 8.69 26.00 8.04
N GLU A 423 9.19 25.03 8.80
CA GLU A 423 10.52 24.43 8.62
C GLU A 423 10.57 23.30 7.58
N ARG A 424 9.43 22.93 6.98
CA ARG A 424 9.32 21.81 6.04
C ARG A 424 8.94 22.30 4.65
N TYR A 425 9.44 21.60 3.64
CA TYR A 425 8.85 21.63 2.31
C TYR A 425 7.81 20.50 2.24
N ASP A 426 6.59 20.77 2.71
CA ASP A 426 5.51 19.79 2.74
C ASP A 426 4.21 20.26 2.10
N PHE A 427 3.36 19.31 1.77
CA PHE A 427 2.02 19.55 1.23
C PHE A 427 1.09 18.38 1.54
N PHE A 428 -0.22 18.65 1.51
CA PHE A 428 -1.27 17.66 1.61
C PHE A 428 -1.92 17.45 0.25
N LEU A 429 -2.21 16.20 -0.10
CA LEU A 429 -2.96 15.86 -1.31
C LEU A 429 -4.08 14.88 -0.97
N VAL A 430 -5.29 15.23 -1.38
CA VAL A 430 -6.45 14.32 -1.44
C VAL A 430 -6.44 13.66 -2.81
N SER A 431 -5.96 12.44 -2.89
CA SER A 431 -5.84 11.73 -4.17
C SER A 431 -7.02 10.79 -4.46
N GLN A 432 -7.75 10.35 -3.44
CA GLN A 432 -8.80 9.32 -3.56
C GLN A 432 -10.13 9.81 -2.96
N SER A 433 -11.23 9.56 -3.66
CA SER A 433 -12.58 9.76 -3.14
C SER A 433 -13.00 8.60 -2.22
N VAL A 434 -13.71 8.91 -1.13
CA VAL A 434 -14.31 7.92 -0.25
C VAL A 434 -15.83 7.91 -0.42
N GLN A 435 -16.43 6.72 -0.47
CA GLN A 435 -17.90 6.57 -0.54
C GLN A 435 -18.57 6.80 0.80
N GLN A 436 -17.85 6.57 1.90
CA GLN A 436 -18.38 6.68 3.27
C GLN A 436 -17.33 7.33 4.17
N GLY A 437 -17.81 8.17 5.09
CA GLY A 437 -17.00 8.87 6.07
C GLY A 437 -16.23 10.08 5.51
N THR A 438 -15.33 10.62 6.31
CA THR A 438 -14.46 11.74 5.94
C THR A 438 -13.17 11.26 5.28
N VAL A 439 -12.81 11.87 4.14
CA VAL A 439 -11.54 11.62 3.48
C VAL A 439 -10.38 12.05 4.38
N SER A 440 -9.30 11.27 4.36
CA SER A 440 -8.06 11.61 5.05
C SER A 440 -7.01 11.92 3.99
N PRO A 441 -6.50 13.17 3.93
CA PRO A 441 -5.45 13.53 2.99
C PRO A 441 -4.19 12.69 3.24
N THR A 442 -3.27 12.73 2.29
CA THR A 442 -1.92 12.20 2.45
C THR A 442 -0.97 13.37 2.58
N SER A 443 -0.11 13.36 3.60
CA SER A 443 0.97 14.34 3.78
C SER A 443 2.21 13.88 3.05
N TYR A 444 2.86 14.79 2.34
CA TYR A 444 4.10 14.60 1.62
C TYR A 444 5.11 15.62 2.14
N ASN A 445 6.24 15.16 2.67
CA ASN A 445 7.32 16.01 3.17
C ASN A 445 8.59 15.76 2.38
N VAL A 446 9.03 16.76 1.63
CA VAL A 446 10.24 16.72 0.80
C VAL A 446 11.45 17.06 1.67
N ILE A 447 12.24 16.04 2.01
CA ILE A 447 13.38 16.20 2.93
C ILE A 447 14.72 16.41 2.21
N SER A 448 14.79 16.10 0.92
CA SER A 448 15.93 16.42 0.06
C SER A 448 15.43 16.64 -1.36
N ASP A 449 15.84 17.73 -2.01
CA ASP A 449 15.45 18.03 -3.38
C ASP A 449 16.58 18.77 -4.12
N ASN A 450 16.98 18.25 -5.28
CA ASN A 450 17.77 18.96 -6.28
C ASN A 450 17.18 18.78 -7.70
N LEU A 451 15.88 18.48 -7.81
CA LEU A 451 15.18 18.30 -9.08
C LEU A 451 15.12 19.59 -9.93
N GLN A 452 15.15 20.75 -9.27
CA GLN A 452 14.88 22.06 -9.89
C GLN A 452 13.51 22.06 -10.58
N LEU A 453 12.51 21.46 -9.93
CA LEU A 453 11.12 21.51 -10.36
C LEU A 453 10.35 22.44 -9.44
N GLU A 454 9.50 23.28 -10.04
CA GLU A 454 8.51 24.05 -9.29
C GLU A 454 7.64 23.12 -8.43
N PRO A 455 7.25 23.54 -7.21
CA PRO A 455 6.41 22.74 -6.32
C PRO A 455 5.14 22.20 -6.98
N ASP A 456 4.48 23.02 -7.81
CA ASP A 456 3.28 22.61 -8.56
C ASP A 456 3.55 21.39 -9.47
N LYS A 457 4.72 21.35 -10.12
CA LYS A 457 5.09 20.22 -11.00
C LYS A 457 5.30 18.94 -10.20
N LEU A 458 5.89 19.03 -9.00
CA LEU A 458 6.09 17.88 -8.13
C LEU A 458 4.76 17.37 -7.54
N GLN A 459 3.87 18.28 -7.15
CA GLN A 459 2.53 17.94 -6.67
C GLN A 459 1.70 17.26 -7.78
N ARG A 460 1.75 17.79 -9.01
CA ARG A 460 1.10 17.18 -10.19
C ARG A 460 1.69 15.82 -10.53
N LEU A 461 3.02 15.66 -10.48
CA LEU A 461 3.66 14.35 -10.64
C LEU A 461 3.15 13.37 -9.58
N THR A 462 3.12 13.79 -8.31
CA THR A 462 2.64 12.97 -7.19
C THR A 462 1.19 12.52 -7.42
N TYR A 463 0.32 13.41 -7.90
CA TYR A 463 -1.07 13.07 -8.23
C TYR A 463 -1.18 12.14 -9.45
N LYS A 464 -0.42 12.35 -10.52
CA LYS A 464 -0.35 11.41 -11.67
C LYS A 464 -0.01 9.99 -11.23
N LEU A 465 0.98 9.85 -10.33
CA LEU A 465 1.43 8.54 -9.85
C LEU A 465 0.36 7.79 -9.05
N THR A 466 -0.65 8.46 -8.49
CA THR A 466 -1.74 7.77 -7.78
C THR A 466 -2.73 7.08 -8.71
N HIS A 467 -2.65 7.32 -10.01
CA HIS A 467 -3.48 6.68 -11.02
C HIS A 467 -2.88 5.36 -11.52
N LEU A 468 -1.61 5.06 -11.18
CA LEU A 468 -0.85 3.97 -11.79
C LEU A 468 -0.83 2.66 -10.98
N TYR A 469 -1.72 2.51 -10.00
CA TYR A 469 -1.81 1.27 -9.23
C TYR A 469 -2.74 0.26 -9.93
N PHE A 470 -2.18 -0.70 -10.65
CA PHE A 470 -2.91 -1.55 -11.59
C PHE A 470 -3.94 -2.50 -10.98
N ASN A 471 -3.90 -2.73 -9.66
CA ASN A 471 -4.91 -3.55 -8.98
C ASN A 471 -6.22 -2.78 -8.68
N TRP A 472 -6.25 -1.48 -8.96
CA TRP A 472 -7.41 -0.61 -8.74
C TRP A 472 -7.56 0.37 -9.91
N SER A 473 -8.64 0.22 -10.69
CA SER A 473 -9.02 1.07 -11.82
C SER A 473 -9.62 2.40 -11.36
N GLY A 474 -8.91 3.08 -10.48
CA GLY A 474 -9.22 4.39 -9.93
C GLY A 474 -8.00 4.98 -9.23
N THR A 475 -8.12 6.19 -8.70
CA THR A 475 -7.04 6.80 -7.91
C THR A 475 -6.87 6.11 -6.56
N VAL A 476 -5.61 5.87 -6.15
CA VAL A 476 -5.27 5.39 -4.81
C VAL A 476 -4.71 6.50 -3.91
N ARG A 477 -4.65 6.23 -2.60
CA ARG A 477 -4.25 7.21 -1.59
C ARG A 477 -2.79 7.70 -1.71
N VAL A 478 -1.90 6.89 -2.27
CA VAL A 478 -0.46 7.20 -2.39
C VAL A 478 0.05 6.84 -3.77
N PRO A 479 1.23 7.35 -4.19
CA PRO A 479 1.83 6.99 -5.47
C PRO A 479 1.93 5.48 -5.67
N ALA A 480 1.72 5.02 -6.91
CA ALA A 480 1.69 3.59 -7.22
C ALA A 480 2.94 2.83 -6.77
N PRO A 481 4.19 3.34 -6.93
CA PRO A 481 5.38 2.68 -6.40
C PRO A 481 5.33 2.44 -4.88
N CYS A 482 4.83 3.39 -4.09
CA CYS A 482 4.62 3.18 -2.65
C CYS A 482 3.56 2.11 -2.37
N GLN A 483 2.46 2.13 -3.11
CA GLN A 483 1.39 1.16 -2.93
C GLN A 483 1.85 -0.26 -3.33
N TYR A 484 2.69 -0.38 -4.35
CA TYR A 484 3.35 -1.63 -4.72
C TYR A 484 4.32 -2.11 -3.65
N ALA A 485 5.19 -1.22 -3.13
CA ALA A 485 6.11 -1.55 -2.04
C ALA A 485 5.35 -2.04 -0.80
N HIS A 486 4.27 -1.35 -0.43
CA HIS A 486 3.39 -1.77 0.67
C HIS A 486 2.75 -3.15 0.44
N LYS A 487 2.23 -3.40 -0.76
CA LYS A 487 1.60 -4.68 -1.11
C LYS A 487 2.60 -5.84 -1.02
N LEU A 488 3.82 -5.63 -1.50
CA LEU A 488 4.90 -6.62 -1.44
C LEU A 488 5.41 -6.80 0.00
N ALA A 489 5.58 -5.72 0.77
CA ALA A 489 5.95 -5.79 2.18
C ALA A 489 4.92 -6.58 2.99
N TYR A 490 3.63 -6.33 2.75
CA TYR A 490 2.53 -7.08 3.37
C TYR A 490 2.56 -8.57 2.98
N LEU A 491 2.75 -8.88 1.69
CA LEU A 491 2.86 -10.27 1.22
C LEU A 491 4.01 -11.01 1.91
N VAL A 492 5.18 -10.38 1.99
CA VAL A 492 6.36 -11.02 2.61
C VAL A 492 6.16 -11.12 4.11
N GLY A 493 5.71 -10.06 4.78
CA GLY A 493 5.55 -10.03 6.24
C GLY A 493 4.39 -10.86 6.80
N GLN A 494 3.38 -11.20 5.99
CA GLN A 494 2.23 -11.97 6.45
C GLN A 494 2.18 -13.40 5.92
N ALA A 495 2.85 -13.68 4.79
CA ALA A 495 2.73 -14.97 4.13
C ALA A 495 4.07 -15.67 3.84
N ILE A 496 5.06 -14.96 3.31
CA ILE A 496 6.29 -15.60 2.80
C ILE A 496 7.38 -15.71 3.89
N HIS A 497 7.57 -14.67 4.70
CA HIS A 497 8.61 -14.55 5.74
C HIS A 497 10.04 -14.90 5.25
N LYS A 498 10.29 -14.78 3.95
CA LYS A 498 11.57 -15.03 3.28
C LYS A 498 11.70 -14.09 2.08
N THR A 499 12.92 -13.79 1.68
CA THR A 499 13.20 -13.02 0.45
C THR A 499 12.74 -13.82 -0.77
N PRO A 500 11.86 -13.26 -1.63
CA PRO A 500 11.49 -13.87 -2.89
C PRO A 500 12.68 -14.00 -3.86
N SER A 501 12.57 -14.88 -4.84
CA SER A 501 13.61 -15.12 -5.84
C SER A 501 13.77 -13.92 -6.79
N SER A 502 15.02 -13.59 -7.11
CA SER A 502 15.37 -12.50 -8.02
C SER A 502 14.85 -12.65 -9.45
N LYS A 503 14.46 -13.88 -9.84
CA LYS A 503 13.81 -14.14 -11.14
C LYS A 503 12.45 -13.43 -11.28
N LEU A 504 11.85 -13.01 -10.17
CA LEU A 504 10.55 -12.32 -10.15
C LEU A 504 10.68 -10.80 -10.02
N ASP A 505 11.89 -10.25 -9.88
CA ASP A 505 12.11 -8.85 -9.50
C ASP A 505 11.49 -7.85 -10.50
N GLN A 506 11.38 -8.22 -11.78
CA GLN A 506 10.82 -7.37 -12.83
C GLN A 506 9.31 -7.59 -13.07
N LEU A 507 8.66 -8.40 -12.22
CA LEU A 507 7.23 -8.71 -12.34
C LEU A 507 6.45 -8.14 -11.15
N LEU A 508 5.20 -7.78 -11.39
CA LEU A 508 4.25 -7.44 -10.32
C LEU A 508 3.60 -8.71 -9.73
N TYR A 509 4.41 -9.75 -9.45
CA TYR A 509 3.96 -11.08 -8.99
C TYR A 509 3.20 -11.05 -7.65
N PHE A 510 3.42 -9.98 -6.87
CA PHE A 510 2.88 -9.78 -5.53
C PHE A 510 1.48 -9.16 -5.48
N LEU A 511 0.90 -8.82 -6.64
CA LEU A 511 -0.46 -8.25 -6.71
C LEU A 511 -1.55 -9.21 -6.24
#